data_AF-A0A972F391-F1
#
_entry.id   AF-A0A972F391-F1
#
_cell.length_a   1.000
_cell.length_b   1.000
_cell.length_c   1.000
_cell.angle_alpha   90.00
_cell.angle_beta   90.00
_cell.angle_gamma   90.00
#
_symmetry.space_group_name_H-M   'P 1'
#
loop_
_entity.id
_entity.type
_entity.pdbx_description
1 polymer ?
#
loop_
_entity_poly.entity_id
_entity_poly.type
_entity_poly.pdbx_seq_one_letter_code
_entity_poly.pdbx_strand_id
1 'polypeptide(L)'
;MSRKQVLPYFFFLVVAFCAGCSSLLPSVREISQSPWKTFDEAMAAYERVIPNQTTINDFKNLCIDLSASPNIRMLSHLDIAVLVQPMRFEELDEGLKKCLKANSHCRAFEFSPGSITQHRYGNFWLDFFNFQRKTKETGWRFKALFVLVDDLVVYKVWNGNPKIEEYRQQTNPLGPFQESGGIILKFVY
;
A
#
# COMPACT_ATOMS: atom_id res chain seq x y z
N MET A 1 -51.92 35.76 1.47
CA MET A 1 -50.54 35.85 0.94
C MET A 1 -50.50 35.21 -0.44
N SER A 2 -50.11 35.98 -1.45
CA SER A 2 -50.27 35.67 -2.88
C SER A 2 -49.30 34.57 -3.34
N ARG A 3 -49.84 33.53 -3.98
CA ARG A 3 -49.14 32.38 -4.60
C ARG A 3 -48.00 32.79 -5.55
N LYS A 4 -47.98 34.05 -6.02
CA LYS A 4 -46.98 34.60 -6.94
C LYS A 4 -45.65 34.99 -6.28
N GLN A 5 -45.59 35.12 -4.95
CA GLN A 5 -44.36 35.50 -4.25
C GLN A 5 -43.53 34.31 -3.76
N VAL A 6 -44.08 33.09 -3.75
CA VAL A 6 -43.37 31.88 -3.24
C VAL A 6 -42.45 31.25 -4.30
N LEU A 7 -42.80 31.44 -5.58
CA LEU A 7 -42.08 30.90 -6.74
C LEU A 7 -40.61 31.36 -6.86
N PRO A 8 -40.26 32.64 -6.67
CA PRO A 8 -38.86 33.08 -6.76
C PRO A 8 -38.00 32.57 -5.58
N TYR A 9 -38.56 32.45 -4.37
CA TYR A 9 -37.83 31.92 -3.21
C TYR A 9 -37.56 30.41 -3.34
N PHE A 10 -38.50 29.66 -3.91
CA PHE A 10 -38.31 28.24 -4.18
C PHE A 10 -37.20 28.01 -5.22
N PHE A 11 -37.16 28.83 -6.28
CA PHE A 11 -36.11 28.74 -7.29
C PHE A 11 -34.72 29.09 -6.72
N PHE A 12 -34.63 30.10 -5.85
CA PHE A 12 -33.38 30.47 -5.19
C PHE A 12 -32.87 29.38 -4.23
N LEU A 13 -33.78 28.68 -3.54
CA LEU A 13 -33.45 27.57 -2.64
C LEU A 13 -32.97 26.32 -3.41
N VAL A 14 -33.54 26.04 -4.59
CA VAL A 14 -33.10 24.95 -5.49
C VAL A 14 -31.72 25.24 -6.08
N VAL A 15 -31.46 26.49 -6.51
CA VAL A 15 -30.13 26.89 -7.03
C VAL A 15 -29.06 26.85 -5.93
N ALA A 16 -29.40 27.24 -4.71
CA ALA A 16 -28.50 27.14 -3.55
C ALA A 16 -28.17 25.67 -3.19
N PHE A 17 -29.11 24.73 -3.38
CA PHE A 17 -28.87 23.29 -3.19
C PHE A 17 -27.98 22.66 -4.27
N CYS A 18 -28.01 23.19 -5.50
CA CYS A 18 -27.18 22.67 -6.59
C CYS A 18 -25.75 23.23 -6.61
N ALA A 19 -25.47 24.34 -5.92
CA ALA A 19 -24.20 25.07 -6.05
C ALA A 19 -23.07 24.64 -5.10
N GLY A 20 -23.28 23.72 -4.15
CA GLY A 20 -22.23 23.40 -3.17
C GLY A 20 -22.27 21.97 -2.67
N CYS A 21 -21.38 21.12 -3.19
CA CYS A 21 -20.97 19.85 -2.54
C CYS A 21 -19.65 19.26 -3.09
N SER A 22 -18.75 20.04 -3.70
CA SER A 22 -17.43 19.52 -4.08
C SER A 22 -16.53 19.22 -2.88
N SER A 23 -16.81 19.79 -1.70
CA SER A 23 -16.02 19.59 -0.47
C SER A 23 -16.47 18.40 0.40
N LEU A 24 -17.51 17.66 -0.01
CA LEU A 24 -18.09 16.55 0.76
C LEU A 24 -17.58 15.17 0.33
N LEU A 25 -16.63 15.15 -0.62
CA LEU A 25 -16.01 13.91 -1.06
C LEU A 25 -15.03 13.40 0.01
N PRO A 26 -15.12 12.10 0.38
CA PRO A 26 -14.23 11.54 1.39
C PRO A 26 -12.78 11.50 0.88
N SER A 27 -11.85 11.78 1.77
CA SER A 27 -10.43 11.52 1.56
C SER A 27 -9.99 10.38 2.47
N VAL A 28 -9.13 9.52 1.95
CA VAL A 28 -8.56 8.39 2.71
C VAL A 28 -7.05 8.56 2.71
N ARG A 29 -6.44 8.52 3.89
CA ARG A 29 -4.99 8.56 4.03
C ARG A 29 -4.53 7.26 4.64
N GLU A 30 -3.75 6.50 3.90
CA GLU A 30 -3.15 5.25 4.34
C GLU A 30 -1.67 5.48 4.63
N ILE A 31 -1.35 5.64 5.92
CA ILE A 31 0.03 5.75 6.39
C ILE A 31 0.39 4.40 6.97
N SER A 32 1.33 3.68 6.35
CA SER A 32 2.01 2.62 7.09
C SER A 32 2.94 3.33 8.09
N GLN A 33 2.80 3.01 9.38
CA GLN A 33 3.71 3.55 10.39
C GLN A 33 5.13 3.05 10.07
N SER A 34 5.97 3.97 9.60
CA SER A 34 7.33 3.73 9.13
C SER A 34 8.24 4.76 9.81
N PRO A 35 9.47 4.39 10.21
CA PRO A 35 10.42 5.34 10.76
C PRO A 35 10.86 6.40 9.73
N TRP A 36 10.70 6.11 8.44
CA TRP A 36 11.07 7.01 7.34
C TRP A 36 9.87 7.76 6.78
N LYS A 37 10.09 9.05 6.45
CA LYS A 37 9.09 9.95 5.86
C LYS A 37 9.11 9.92 4.34
N THR A 38 10.27 9.64 3.75
CA THR A 38 10.48 9.64 2.29
C THR A 38 11.05 8.31 1.81
N PHE A 39 10.89 8.05 0.51
CA PHE A 39 11.52 6.92 -0.14
C PHE A 39 13.05 6.96 -0.02
N ASP A 40 13.65 8.14 -0.20
CA ASP A 40 15.11 8.30 -0.18
C ASP A 40 15.72 7.99 1.19
N GLU A 41 15.02 8.33 2.27
CA GLU A 41 15.42 7.97 3.64
C GLU A 41 15.42 6.45 3.84
N ALA A 42 14.38 5.76 3.35
CA ALA A 42 14.28 4.30 3.42
C ALA A 42 15.36 3.62 2.56
N MET A 43 15.61 4.16 1.37
CA MET A 43 16.68 3.69 0.48
C MET A 43 18.06 3.86 1.13
N ALA A 44 18.35 5.03 1.70
CA ALA A 44 19.61 5.29 2.37
C ALA A 44 19.84 4.34 3.57
N ALA A 45 18.80 3.97 4.30
CA ALA A 45 18.89 2.96 5.35
C ALA A 45 19.17 1.56 4.78
N TYR A 46 18.49 1.18 3.70
CA TYR A 46 18.72 -0.08 3.00
C TYR A 46 20.14 -0.23 2.44
N GLU A 47 20.70 0.85 1.90
CA GLU A 47 22.05 0.86 1.31
C GLU A 47 23.15 0.58 2.34
N ARG A 48 22.97 1.02 3.59
CA ARG A 48 23.92 0.78 4.68
C ARG A 48 24.02 -0.69 5.12
N VAL A 49 23.03 -1.52 4.80
CA VAL A 49 23.08 -2.95 5.10
C VAL A 49 23.95 -3.66 4.07
N ILE A 50 25.09 -4.20 4.48
CA ILE A 50 26.04 -4.87 3.57
C ILE A 50 25.97 -6.40 3.81
N PRO A 51 25.61 -7.20 2.79
CA PRO A 51 25.62 -8.65 2.90
C PRO A 51 26.98 -9.20 3.34
N ASN A 52 26.96 -10.22 4.19
CA ASN A 52 28.10 -10.87 4.84
C ASN A 52 28.92 -9.96 5.78
N GLN A 53 28.42 -8.78 6.13
CA GLN A 53 29.05 -7.87 7.10
C GLN A 53 28.07 -7.41 8.19
N THR A 54 26.85 -7.01 7.78
CA THR A 54 25.83 -6.51 8.70
C THR A 54 25.12 -7.65 9.41
N THR A 55 24.94 -7.49 10.72
CA THR A 55 24.22 -8.42 11.58
C THR A 55 22.86 -7.87 12.01
N ILE A 56 22.00 -8.72 12.56
CA ILE A 56 20.70 -8.29 13.09
C ILE A 56 20.81 -7.25 14.21
N ASN A 57 21.90 -7.25 14.98
CA ASN A 57 22.11 -6.27 16.04
C ASN A 57 22.39 -4.88 15.48
N ASP A 58 22.97 -4.80 14.28
CA ASP A 58 23.24 -3.54 13.59
C ASP A 58 21.95 -2.88 13.08
N PHE A 59 20.87 -3.65 12.88
CA PHE A 59 19.60 -3.13 12.38
C PHE A 59 19.04 -2.04 13.31
N LYS A 60 19.17 -2.22 14.63
CA LYS A 60 18.79 -1.21 15.63
C LYS A 60 19.54 0.11 15.42
N ASN A 61 20.84 0.04 15.10
CA ASN A 61 21.68 1.21 14.84
C ASN A 61 21.37 1.87 13.49
N LEU A 62 20.77 1.12 12.56
CA LEU A 62 20.37 1.59 11.23
C LEU A 62 18.94 2.17 11.20
N CYS A 63 18.34 2.40 12.37
CA CYS A 63 16.93 2.80 12.54
C CYS A 63 15.94 1.76 11.99
N ILE A 64 16.35 0.50 11.92
CA ILE A 64 15.52 -0.64 11.52
C ILE A 64 15.23 -1.45 12.78
N ASP A 65 14.18 -1.09 13.52
CA ASP A 65 13.81 -1.88 14.70
C ASP A 65 12.87 -3.02 14.32
N LEU A 66 13.39 -4.25 14.36
CA LEU A 66 12.64 -5.46 14.01
C LEU A 66 11.53 -5.80 15.00
N SER A 67 11.60 -5.31 16.23
CA SER A 67 10.63 -5.60 17.29
C SER A 67 9.63 -4.45 17.49
N ALA A 68 10.05 -3.21 17.26
CA ALA A 68 9.19 -2.04 17.44
C ALA A 68 8.48 -1.58 16.16
N SER A 69 9.00 -1.92 14.96
CA SER A 69 8.38 -1.44 13.73
C SER A 69 7.14 -2.27 13.37
N PRO A 70 5.97 -1.63 13.18
CA PRO A 70 4.77 -2.35 12.77
C PRO A 70 4.89 -2.82 11.31
N ASN A 71 4.11 -3.84 10.95
CA ASN A 71 4.01 -4.39 9.59
C ASN A 71 5.28 -5.05 9.03
N ILE A 72 6.18 -5.53 9.89
CA ILE A 72 7.27 -6.43 9.46
C ILE A 72 6.71 -7.83 9.26
N ARG A 73 6.99 -8.44 8.11
CA ARG A 73 6.69 -9.86 7.87
C ARG A 73 7.95 -10.69 8.03
N MET A 74 7.94 -11.59 9.01
CA MET A 74 8.99 -12.60 9.19
C MET A 74 8.69 -13.80 8.29
N LEU A 75 9.70 -14.26 7.57
CA LEU A 75 9.61 -15.36 6.61
C LEU A 75 10.57 -16.47 7.04
N SER A 76 10.08 -17.70 7.01
CA SER A 76 10.87 -18.91 7.25
C SER A 76 11.63 -19.34 5.99
N HIS A 77 12.54 -20.31 6.13
CA HIS A 77 13.21 -20.93 5.00
C HIS A 77 12.23 -21.52 3.95
N LEU A 78 11.06 -22.01 4.38
CA LEU A 78 10.04 -22.55 3.47
C LEU A 78 9.41 -21.43 2.62
N ASP A 79 9.13 -20.29 3.22
CA ASP A 79 8.61 -19.13 2.49
C ASP A 79 9.62 -18.64 1.45
N ILE A 80 10.91 -18.63 1.81
CA ILE A 80 12.00 -18.28 0.89
C ILE A 80 12.09 -19.30 -0.24
N ALA A 81 11.97 -20.60 0.05
CA ALA A 81 11.98 -21.66 -0.96
C ALA A 81 10.83 -21.49 -1.98
N VAL A 82 9.63 -21.12 -1.52
CA VAL A 82 8.50 -20.80 -2.40
C VAL A 82 8.79 -19.58 -3.28
N LEU A 83 9.37 -18.52 -2.72
CA LEU A 83 9.69 -17.30 -3.46
C LEU A 83 10.69 -17.55 -4.60
N VAL A 84 11.64 -18.46 -4.40
CA VAL A 84 12.70 -18.75 -5.38
C VAL A 84 12.45 -19.99 -6.23
N GLN A 85 11.34 -20.70 -6.01
CA GLN A 85 10.93 -21.90 -6.74
C GLN A 85 10.99 -21.77 -8.28
N PRO A 86 10.62 -20.62 -8.90
CA PRO A 86 10.68 -20.50 -10.36
C PRO A 86 12.10 -20.54 -10.95
N MET A 87 13.14 -20.34 -10.12
CA MET A 87 14.53 -20.30 -10.54
C MET A 87 15.22 -21.63 -10.25
N ARG A 88 16.23 -21.97 -11.05
CA ARG A 88 17.08 -23.14 -10.76
C ARG A 88 17.99 -22.85 -9.57
N PHE A 89 18.24 -23.86 -8.74
CA PHE A 89 19.08 -23.70 -7.55
C PHE A 89 20.49 -23.18 -7.88
N GLU A 90 21.08 -23.59 -9.01
CA GLU A 90 22.42 -23.15 -9.43
C GLU A 90 22.47 -21.66 -9.82
N GLU A 91 21.36 -21.10 -10.27
CA GLU A 91 21.23 -19.70 -10.71
C GLU A 91 20.95 -18.74 -9.55
N LEU A 92 20.62 -19.27 -8.37
CA LEU A 92 20.37 -18.45 -7.19
C LEU A 92 21.64 -17.73 -6.71
N ASP A 93 21.44 -16.58 -6.09
CA ASP A 93 22.51 -15.90 -5.35
C ASP A 93 23.10 -16.80 -4.26
N GLU A 94 24.40 -16.69 -4.01
CA GLU A 94 25.09 -17.50 -3.01
C GLU A 94 24.50 -17.35 -1.60
N GLY A 95 24.00 -16.16 -1.24
CA GLY A 95 23.31 -15.95 0.03
C GLY A 95 22.00 -16.72 0.14
N LEU A 96 21.22 -16.79 -0.94
CA LEU A 96 19.99 -17.57 -1.01
C LEU A 96 20.28 -19.08 -0.95
N LYS A 97 21.31 -19.55 -1.66
CA LYS A 97 21.76 -20.94 -1.59
C LYS A 97 22.17 -21.33 -0.17
N LYS A 98 22.94 -20.46 0.51
CA LYS A 98 23.34 -20.66 1.92
C LYS A 98 22.13 -20.74 2.84
N CYS A 99 21.17 -19.83 2.69
CA CYS A 99 19.92 -19.82 3.44
C CYS A 99 19.16 -21.15 3.31
N LEU A 100 18.89 -21.60 2.08
CA LEU A 100 18.11 -22.82 1.85
C LEU A 100 18.81 -24.06 2.42
N LYS A 101 20.15 -24.10 2.42
CA LYS A 101 20.92 -25.19 3.04
C LYS A 101 20.92 -25.14 4.57
N ALA A 102 20.69 -23.96 5.17
CA ALA A 102 20.73 -23.74 6.62
C ALA A 102 19.42 -24.09 7.35
N ASN A 103 18.36 -24.46 6.64
CA ASN A 103 17.07 -24.88 7.20
C ASN A 103 16.52 -23.88 8.24
N SER A 104 16.30 -24.32 9.49
CA SER A 104 15.74 -23.52 10.59
C SER A 104 16.60 -22.31 10.99
N HIS A 105 17.87 -22.29 10.62
CA HIS A 105 18.76 -21.15 10.87
C HIS A 105 18.57 -20.03 9.83
N CYS A 106 17.86 -20.30 8.73
CA CYS A 106 17.51 -19.25 7.78
C CYS A 106 16.16 -18.60 8.09
N ARG A 107 16.19 -17.26 8.11
CA ARG A 107 15.04 -16.41 8.35
C ARG A 107 15.18 -15.15 7.50
N ALA A 108 14.07 -14.62 7.02
CA ALA A 108 14.06 -13.35 6.33
C ALA A 108 13.07 -12.36 6.93
N PHE A 109 13.37 -11.08 6.78
CA PHE A 109 12.53 -9.98 7.22
C PHE A 109 12.15 -9.15 6.02
N GLU A 110 10.84 -9.05 5.79
CA GLU A 110 10.26 -8.21 4.76
C GLU A 110 9.70 -6.93 5.40
N PHE A 111 10.25 -5.81 4.97
CA PHE A 111 9.82 -4.46 5.32
C PHE A 111 9.02 -3.89 4.17
N SER A 112 7.88 -3.27 4.44
CA SER A 112 7.03 -2.65 3.41
C SER A 112 6.57 -1.23 3.79
N PRO A 113 7.49 -0.31 4.16
CA PRO A 113 7.11 1.05 4.50
C PRO A 113 6.57 1.83 3.30
N GLY A 114 5.72 2.79 3.57
CA GLY A 114 5.10 3.62 2.56
C GLY A 114 4.11 4.62 3.13
N SER A 115 3.90 5.69 2.39
CA SER A 115 2.89 6.69 2.71
C SER A 115 2.08 6.95 1.46
N ILE A 116 0.80 6.57 1.49
CA ILE A 116 -0.13 6.73 0.38
C ILE A 116 -1.29 7.60 0.81
N THR A 117 -1.54 8.62 0.01
CA THR A 117 -2.68 9.51 0.21
C THR A 117 -3.60 9.39 -0.98
N GLN A 118 -4.86 9.07 -0.70
CA GLN A 118 -5.89 8.86 -1.69
C GLN A 118 -6.98 9.92 -1.54
N HIS A 119 -7.20 10.69 -2.59
CA HIS A 119 -8.21 11.74 -2.62
C HIS A 119 -9.25 11.43 -3.69
N ARG A 120 -10.52 11.42 -3.33
CA ARG A 120 -11.60 11.40 -4.32
C ARG A 120 -11.88 12.80 -4.81
N TYR A 121 -12.22 12.91 -6.10
CA TYR A 121 -12.54 14.19 -6.73
C TYR A 121 -13.65 14.01 -7.78
N GLY A 122 -14.25 15.11 -8.24
CA GLY A 122 -15.33 15.09 -9.22
C GLY A 122 -16.70 15.36 -8.62
N ASN A 123 -17.74 14.73 -9.16
CA ASN A 123 -19.12 15.00 -8.78
C ASN A 123 -19.56 14.12 -7.61
N PHE A 124 -19.99 14.76 -6.51
CA PHE A 124 -20.45 14.07 -5.30
C PHE A 124 -21.59 13.09 -5.56
N TRP A 125 -22.62 13.49 -6.30
CA TRP A 125 -23.80 12.65 -6.56
C TRP A 125 -23.46 11.43 -7.40
N LEU A 126 -22.58 11.58 -8.39
CA LEU A 126 -22.12 10.45 -9.20
C LEU A 126 -21.32 9.44 -8.36
N ASP A 127 -20.50 9.89 -7.39
CA ASP A 127 -19.78 8.98 -6.48
C ASP A 127 -20.71 8.35 -5.45
N PHE A 128 -21.61 9.15 -4.84
CA PHE A 128 -22.54 8.69 -3.82
C PHE A 128 -23.51 7.62 -4.35
N PHE A 129 -24.06 7.81 -5.55
CA PHE A 129 -24.90 6.82 -6.22
C PHE A 129 -24.08 5.80 -7.03
N ASN A 130 -22.76 5.74 -6.84
CA ASN A 130 -21.83 4.80 -7.47
C ASN A 130 -21.79 4.83 -9.01
N PHE A 131 -22.38 5.81 -9.69
CA PHE A 131 -22.32 5.93 -11.15
C PHE A 131 -20.91 6.20 -11.67
N GLN A 132 -20.15 7.03 -10.95
CA GLN A 132 -18.78 7.35 -11.31
C GLN A 132 -17.96 7.72 -10.07
N ARG A 133 -16.80 7.10 -9.91
CA ARG A 133 -15.83 7.42 -8.87
C ARG A 133 -14.51 7.78 -9.50
N LYS A 134 -13.96 8.94 -9.14
CA LYS A 134 -12.61 9.34 -9.53
C LYS A 134 -11.73 9.48 -8.29
N THR A 135 -10.55 8.91 -8.38
CA THR A 135 -9.59 8.82 -7.30
C THR A 135 -8.22 9.26 -7.79
N LYS A 136 -7.55 10.11 -7.03
CA LYS A 136 -6.13 10.44 -7.20
C LYS A 136 -5.36 9.80 -6.04
N GLU A 137 -4.40 8.94 -6.37
CA GLU A 137 -3.46 8.36 -5.42
C GLU A 137 -2.10 9.04 -5.56
N THR A 138 -1.50 9.42 -4.43
CA THR A 138 -0.16 10.01 -4.39
C THR A 138 0.65 9.42 -3.25
N GLY A 139 1.97 9.38 -3.39
CA GLY A 139 2.85 8.98 -2.30
C GLY A 139 4.04 8.16 -2.74
N TRP A 140 4.47 7.24 -1.89
CA TRP A 140 5.58 6.33 -2.17
C TRP A 140 5.39 4.99 -1.46
N ARG A 141 5.99 3.94 -2.01
CA ARG A 141 6.07 2.60 -1.43
C ARG A 141 7.49 2.09 -1.53
N PHE A 142 7.99 1.46 -0.49
CA PHE A 142 9.26 0.79 -0.48
C PHE A 142 9.09 -0.59 0.14
N LYS A 143 9.77 -1.58 -0.43
CA LYS A 143 9.75 -2.94 0.06
C LYS A 143 11.17 -3.47 0.05
N ALA A 144 11.63 -3.96 1.19
CA ALA A 144 12.94 -4.58 1.32
C ALA A 144 12.81 -5.96 1.93
N LEU A 145 13.60 -6.90 1.43
CA LEU A 145 13.76 -8.23 1.97
C LEU A 145 15.22 -8.39 2.38
N PHE A 146 15.44 -8.73 3.64
CA PHE A 146 16.75 -9.13 4.16
C PHE A 146 16.68 -10.60 4.54
N VAL A 147 17.58 -11.41 3.99
CA VAL A 147 17.71 -12.83 4.31
C VAL A 147 18.92 -13.01 5.20
N LEU A 148 18.71 -13.67 6.33
CA LEU A 148 19.72 -13.91 7.35
C LEU A 148 19.92 -15.42 7.51
N VAL A 149 21.17 -15.79 7.76
CA VAL A 149 21.53 -17.10 8.33
C VAL A 149 22.07 -16.83 9.72
N ASP A 150 21.44 -17.44 10.72
CA ASP A 150 21.58 -17.05 12.12
C ASP A 150 21.27 -15.56 12.30
N ASP A 151 22.30 -14.76 12.55
CA ASP A 151 22.21 -13.32 12.76
C ASP A 151 22.88 -12.50 11.65
N LEU A 152 23.48 -13.14 10.65
CA LEU A 152 24.23 -12.47 9.58
C LEU A 152 23.37 -12.30 8.33
N VAL A 153 23.30 -11.08 7.78
CA VAL A 153 22.62 -10.83 6.50
C VAL A 153 23.42 -11.49 5.39
N VAL A 154 22.84 -12.47 4.70
CA VAL A 154 23.49 -13.17 3.58
C VAL A 154 23.02 -12.67 2.22
N TYR A 155 21.80 -12.13 2.15
CA TYR A 155 21.23 -11.60 0.93
C TYR A 155 20.27 -10.44 1.25
N LYS A 156 20.17 -9.47 0.33
CA LYS A 156 19.20 -8.38 0.42
C LYS A 156 18.66 -8.04 -0.97
N VAL A 157 17.41 -7.64 -1.05
CA VAL A 157 16.78 -7.13 -2.26
C VAL A 157 15.73 -6.09 -1.89
N TRP A 158 15.48 -5.13 -2.77
CA TRP A 158 14.43 -4.13 -2.59
C TRP A 158 13.61 -3.98 -3.87
N ASN A 159 12.37 -3.50 -3.72
CA ASN A 159 11.54 -3.00 -4.80
C ASN A 159 10.64 -1.87 -4.25
N GLY A 160 10.02 -1.09 -5.13
CA GLY A 160 9.10 -0.04 -4.70
C GLY A 160 8.85 1.02 -5.75
N ASN A 161 8.09 2.03 -5.36
CA ASN A 161 7.71 3.17 -6.18
C ASN A 161 8.14 4.45 -5.44
N PRO A 162 9.19 5.15 -5.90
CA PRO A 162 9.67 6.37 -5.24
C PRO A 162 8.67 7.52 -5.32
N LYS A 163 7.89 7.57 -6.40
CA LYS A 163 6.80 8.53 -6.59
C LYS A 163 5.61 7.83 -7.23
N ILE A 164 4.49 7.89 -6.56
CA ILE A 164 3.18 7.45 -7.03
C ILE A 164 2.37 8.69 -7.33
N GLU A 165 1.82 8.75 -8.54
CA GLU A 165 0.81 9.72 -8.96
C GLU A 165 -0.11 9.03 -9.96
N GLU A 166 -1.21 8.48 -9.46
CA GLU A 166 -2.14 7.68 -10.25
C GLU A 166 -3.53 8.29 -10.23
N TYR A 167 -4.19 8.25 -11.39
CA TYR A 167 -5.57 8.70 -11.56
C TYR A 167 -6.42 7.51 -11.96
N ARG A 168 -7.38 7.14 -11.12
CA ARG A 168 -8.31 6.06 -11.37
C ARG A 168 -9.70 6.63 -11.60
N GLN A 169 -10.36 6.21 -12.68
CA GLN A 169 -11.76 6.49 -12.94
C GLN A 169 -12.51 5.17 -13.09
N GLN A 170 -13.49 4.95 -12.23
CA GLN A 170 -14.42 3.84 -12.30
C GLN A 170 -15.78 4.37 -12.73
N THR A 171 -16.39 3.74 -13.73
CA THR A 171 -17.74 4.07 -14.20
C THR A 171 -18.62 2.84 -14.03
N ASN A 172 -19.68 2.96 -13.25
CA ASN A 172 -20.66 1.89 -13.09
C ASN A 172 -21.99 2.38 -13.69
N PRO A 173 -22.29 2.05 -14.96
CA PRO A 173 -23.49 2.56 -15.64
C PRO A 173 -24.79 2.21 -14.90
N LEU A 174 -24.83 1.09 -14.17
CA LEU A 174 -26.00 0.69 -13.37
C LEU A 174 -26.02 1.29 -11.95
N GLY A 175 -25.01 2.09 -11.59
CA GLY A 175 -24.91 2.79 -10.32
C GLY A 175 -25.10 1.86 -9.11
N PRO A 176 -26.09 2.10 -8.23
CA PRO A 176 -26.30 1.29 -7.02
C PRO A 176 -26.63 -0.18 -7.30
N PHE A 177 -27.13 -0.51 -8.49
CA PHE A 177 -27.55 -1.87 -8.83
C PHE A 177 -26.42 -2.74 -9.40
N GLN A 178 -25.23 -2.18 -9.66
CA GLN A 178 -24.13 -2.94 -10.29
C GLN A 178 -23.39 -3.87 -9.31
N GLU A 179 -23.33 -3.53 -8.03
CA GLU A 179 -22.55 -4.29 -7.02
C GLU A 179 -23.32 -5.46 -6.40
N SER A 180 -24.62 -5.62 -6.71
CA SER A 180 -25.46 -6.71 -6.19
C SER A 180 -25.10 -8.11 -6.75
N GLY A 181 -24.23 -8.19 -7.75
CA GLY A 181 -23.71 -9.47 -8.27
C GLY A 181 -22.62 -10.12 -7.41
N GLY A 182 -22.01 -9.40 -6.45
CA GLY A 182 -20.88 -9.90 -5.64
C GLY A 182 -21.27 -10.56 -4.31
N ILE A 183 -22.52 -10.39 -3.85
CA ILE A 183 -22.97 -10.93 -2.56
C ILE A 183 -23.35 -12.43 -2.66
N ILE A 184 -23.65 -12.92 -3.86
CA ILE A 184 -24.10 -14.31 -4.05
C ILE A 184 -22.93 -15.32 -4.03
N LEU A 185 -21.69 -14.89 -4.31
CA LEU A 185 -20.53 -15.81 -4.38
C LEU A 185 -19.75 -15.98 -3.07
N LYS A 186 -20.16 -15.35 -1.96
CA LYS A 186 -19.50 -15.52 -0.64
C LYS A 186 -20.12 -16.58 0.28
N PHE A 187 -21.15 -17.29 -0.17
CA PHE A 187 -21.77 -18.40 0.59
C PHE A 187 -21.57 -19.78 -0.06
N VAL A 188 -20.75 -19.88 -1.10
CA VAL A 188 -20.38 -21.18 -1.70
C VAL A 188 -18.88 -21.16 -1.99
N TYR A 189 -18.07 -21.35 -0.95
CA TYR A 189 -16.87 -22.20 -0.92
C TYR A 189 -16.23 -22.16 0.47
#